data_AF-A0A4Q3U8U9-F1
#
_entry.id   AF-A0A4Q3U8U9-F1
#
_cell.length_a   1.000
_cell.length_b   1.000
_cell.length_c   1.000
_cell.angle_alpha   90.00
_cell.angle_beta   90.00
_cell.angle_gamma   90.00
#
_symmetry.space_group_name_H-M   'P 1'
#
loop_
_entity.id
_entity.type
_entity.pdbx_description
1 polymer ?
#
loop_
_entity_poly.entity_id
_entity_poly.type
_entity_poly.pdbx_seq_one_letter_code
_entity_poly.pdbx_strand_id
1 'polypeptide(L)'
;MDKETRQRLLDRYRALPRKERARLDEEAAALRRNAASKPTRRLRVRDDDEHDEGERHEHGRTKPPVETFLLQLLAREEPAGDTVATVVSLARGRATVEVGGGQRTLRLAPKLDTETNEGGIAVGDRVTVDEETVRTVLKRRTWLGRTDPQTNQMRTIVANVDTVVVVVSVVAPPLHPRIVDRYLIGIGRGGCEPLVAVNKIDLGREELQLLEPYRAVGIPIVPVSA
;
A
#
# COMPACT_ATOMS: atom_id res chain seq x y z
N MET A 1 -22.39 -10.52 -0.39
CA MET A 1 -21.61 -11.58 0.27
C MET A 1 -22.43 -12.84 0.18
N ASP A 2 -21.82 -13.91 -0.28
CA ASP A 2 -22.47 -15.22 -0.30
C ASP A 2 -22.69 -15.75 1.13
N LYS A 3 -23.67 -16.64 1.30
CA LYS A 3 -24.06 -17.20 2.61
C LYS A 3 -22.92 -18.00 3.24
N GLU A 4 -22.13 -18.69 2.42
CA GLU A 4 -20.99 -19.50 2.85
C GLU A 4 -19.84 -18.62 3.36
N THR A 5 -19.48 -17.56 2.61
CA THR A 5 -18.47 -16.57 3.03
C THR A 5 -18.87 -15.89 4.34
N ARG A 6 -20.16 -15.56 4.50
CA ARG A 6 -20.66 -14.93 5.73
C ARG A 6 -20.48 -15.83 6.94
N GLN A 7 -20.83 -17.11 6.82
CA GLN A 7 -20.73 -18.07 7.92
C GLN A 7 -19.28 -18.24 8.37
N ARG A 8 -18.35 -18.41 7.42
CA ARG A 8 -16.91 -18.53 7.68
C ARG A 8 -16.33 -17.34 8.45
N LEU A 9 -16.68 -16.11 8.05
CA LEU A 9 -16.18 -14.91 8.74
C LEU A 9 -16.71 -14.79 10.17
N LEU A 10 -17.96 -15.20 10.41
CA LEU A 10 -18.53 -15.22 11.76
C LEU A 10 -17.83 -16.26 12.65
N ASP A 11 -17.49 -17.42 12.09
CA ASP A 11 -16.79 -18.47 12.84
C ASP A 11 -15.35 -18.05 13.16
N ARG A 12 -14.65 -17.37 12.23
CA ARG A 12 -13.35 -16.74 12.51
C ARG A 12 -13.45 -15.69 13.61
N TYR A 13 -14.42 -14.78 13.53
CA TYR A 13 -14.63 -13.76 14.56
C TYR A 13 -14.82 -14.38 15.93
N ARG A 14 -15.63 -15.45 16.04
CA ARG A 14 -15.86 -16.17 17.30
C ARG A 14 -14.58 -16.81 17.86
N ALA A 15 -13.67 -17.24 16.99
CA ALA A 15 -12.39 -17.85 17.37
C ALA A 15 -11.33 -16.84 17.85
N LEU A 16 -11.52 -15.53 17.62
CA LEU A 16 -10.54 -14.51 18.01
C LEU A 16 -10.47 -14.28 19.53
N PRO A 17 -9.28 -13.93 20.07
CA PRO A 17 -9.11 -13.52 21.46
C PRO A 17 -10.06 -12.37 21.83
N ARG A 18 -10.53 -12.36 23.08
CA ARG A 18 -11.54 -11.38 23.56
C ARG A 18 -11.11 -9.91 23.31
N LYS A 19 -9.81 -9.62 23.46
CA LYS A 19 -9.24 -8.28 23.21
C LYS A 19 -9.36 -7.85 21.75
N GLU A 20 -9.20 -8.79 20.83
CA GLU A 20 -9.21 -8.53 19.38
C GLU A 20 -10.64 -8.39 18.86
N ARG A 21 -11.59 -9.19 19.38
CA ARG A 21 -13.03 -9.00 19.14
C ARG A 21 -13.52 -7.62 19.57
N ALA A 22 -13.16 -7.19 20.78
CA ALA A 22 -13.56 -5.87 21.30
C ALA A 22 -13.07 -4.71 20.43
N ARG A 23 -11.83 -4.80 19.92
CA ARG A 23 -11.27 -3.82 18.97
C ARG A 23 -12.07 -3.78 17.66
N LEU A 24 -12.38 -4.93 17.08
CA LEU A 24 -13.14 -5.02 15.83
C LEU A 24 -14.58 -4.51 15.97
N ASP A 25 -15.23 -4.77 17.12
CA ASP A 25 -16.57 -4.25 17.41
C ASP A 25 -16.58 -2.72 17.53
N GLU A 26 -15.58 -2.15 18.20
CA GLU A 26 -15.40 -0.71 18.34
C GLU A 26 -15.17 -0.04 16.98
N GLU A 27 -14.30 -0.64 16.16
CA GLU A 27 -13.99 -0.16 14.80
C GLU A 27 -15.21 -0.26 13.87
N ALA A 28 -15.95 -1.37 13.92
CA ALA A 28 -17.19 -1.55 13.15
C ALA A 28 -18.27 -0.54 13.56
N ALA A 29 -18.41 -0.27 14.87
CA ALA A 29 -19.33 0.75 15.38
C ALA A 29 -18.92 2.16 14.93
N ALA A 30 -17.62 2.47 14.93
CA ALA A 30 -17.10 3.75 14.41
C ALA A 30 -17.39 3.93 12.92
N LEU A 31 -17.16 2.90 12.11
CA LEU A 31 -17.49 2.92 10.67
C LEU A 31 -18.98 3.12 10.42
N ARG A 32 -19.86 2.49 11.20
CA ARG A 32 -21.31 2.70 11.12
C ARG A 32 -21.70 4.14 11.44
N ARG A 33 -21.08 4.76 12.47
CA ARG A 33 -21.29 6.16 12.82
C ARG A 33 -20.86 7.09 11.68
N ASN A 34 -19.69 6.86 11.09
CA ASN A 34 -19.17 7.68 9.99
C ASN A 34 -19.93 7.48 8.68
N ALA A 35 -20.45 6.28 8.41
CA ALA A 35 -21.31 6.03 7.26
C ALA A 35 -22.67 6.73 7.39
N ALA A 36 -23.12 6.99 8.62
CA ALA A 36 -24.37 7.70 8.89
C ALA A 36 -24.27 9.23 8.73
N SER A 37 -23.07 9.80 8.59
CA SER A 37 -22.86 11.26 8.55
C SER A 37 -22.64 11.84 7.14
N LYS A 38 -22.57 11.03 6.08
CA LYS A 38 -22.49 11.54 4.70
C LYS A 38 -23.89 11.91 4.18
N PRO A 39 -24.25 13.20 4.08
CA PRO A 39 -25.45 13.58 3.34
C PRO A 39 -25.24 13.21 1.88
N THR A 40 -26.17 12.47 1.29
CA THR A 40 -26.29 12.34 -0.15
C THR A 40 -26.42 13.75 -0.72
N ARG A 41 -25.34 14.24 -1.36
CA ARG A 41 -25.31 15.52 -2.07
C ARG A 41 -26.36 15.43 -3.17
N ARG A 42 -27.58 15.92 -2.91
CA ARG A 42 -28.59 16.11 -3.96
C ARG A 42 -27.98 17.11 -4.95
N LEU A 43 -27.55 16.62 -6.10
CA LEU A 43 -27.35 17.46 -7.28
C LEU A 43 -28.71 18.11 -7.55
N ARG A 44 -28.84 19.40 -7.27
CA ARG A 44 -30.00 20.19 -7.71
C ARG A 44 -29.90 20.30 -9.23
N VAL A 45 -30.57 19.40 -9.93
CA VAL A 45 -30.96 19.65 -11.31
C VAL A 45 -32.14 20.62 -11.22
N ARG A 46 -31.97 21.81 -11.79
CA ARG A 46 -33.07 22.75 -12.05
C ARG A 46 -33.68 22.28 -13.37
N ASP A 47 -34.87 21.71 -13.31
CA ASP A 47 -35.76 21.65 -14.46
C ASP A 47 -37.10 22.22 -14.00
N ASP A 48 -37.54 23.25 -14.72
CA ASP A 48 -38.88 23.79 -14.69
C ASP A 48 -39.84 22.73 -15.27
N ASP A 49 -40.96 22.44 -14.60
CA ASP A 49 -42.29 22.14 -15.18
C ASP A 49 -43.22 21.43 -14.15
N GLU A 50 -44.50 21.42 -14.50
CA GLU A 50 -45.73 21.43 -13.69
C GLU A 50 -46.07 20.18 -12.84
N HIS A 51 -47.05 20.40 -11.95
CA HIS A 51 -47.73 19.54 -10.98
C HIS A 51 -47.65 18.00 -11.13
N ASP A 52 -47.32 17.33 -10.03
CA ASP A 52 -47.88 16.02 -9.66
C ASP A 52 -47.85 15.83 -8.12
N GLU A 53 -49.03 15.75 -7.50
CA GLU A 53 -49.20 15.42 -6.08
C GLU A 53 -49.03 13.90 -5.89
N GLY A 54 -47.80 13.48 -5.59
CA GLY A 54 -47.51 12.13 -5.15
C GLY A 54 -46.76 12.14 -3.82
N GLU A 55 -47.46 11.81 -2.73
CA GLU A 55 -46.85 11.49 -1.43
C GLU A 55 -45.91 10.27 -1.59
N ARG A 56 -44.64 10.53 -1.91
CA ARG A 56 -43.60 9.51 -1.90
C ARG A 56 -43.13 9.34 -0.47
N HIS A 57 -43.60 8.30 0.19
CA HIS A 57 -43.01 7.81 1.44
C HIS A 57 -41.52 7.52 1.22
N GLU A 58 -40.65 8.46 1.64
CA GLU A 58 -39.22 8.23 1.76
C GLU A 58 -39.01 7.08 2.76
N HIS A 59 -38.82 5.87 2.24
CA HIS A 59 -38.30 4.76 3.02
C HIS A 59 -36.90 5.15 3.47
N GLY A 60 -36.81 5.78 4.64
CA GLY A 60 -35.55 6.12 5.29
C GLY A 60 -34.71 4.86 5.33
N ARG A 61 -33.61 4.83 4.56
CA ARG A 61 -32.70 3.69 4.50
C ARG A 61 -32.28 3.36 5.93
N THR A 62 -32.85 2.28 6.49
CA THR A 62 -32.47 1.76 7.80
C THR A 62 -30.98 1.47 7.76
N LYS A 63 -30.25 2.07 8.72
CA LYS A 63 -28.79 1.95 8.78
C LYS A 63 -28.40 0.46 8.77
N PRO A 64 -27.41 0.05 7.96
CA PRO A 64 -26.93 -1.33 7.98
C PRO A 64 -26.55 -1.74 9.41
N PRO A 65 -26.77 -3.02 9.79
CA PRO A 65 -26.32 -3.55 11.07
C PRO A 65 -24.80 -3.38 11.27
N VAL A 66 -24.35 -3.29 12.54
CA VAL A 66 -22.91 -3.25 12.88
C VAL A 66 -22.18 -4.48 12.34
N GLU A 67 -22.86 -5.64 12.35
CA GLU A 67 -22.37 -6.89 11.78
C GLU A 67 -21.93 -6.74 10.31
N THR A 68 -22.61 -5.89 9.51
CA THR A 68 -22.21 -5.66 8.11
C THR A 68 -20.82 -5.03 8.02
N PHE A 69 -20.52 -4.06 8.89
CA PHE A 69 -19.21 -3.41 8.94
C PHE A 69 -18.15 -4.33 9.54
N LEU A 70 -18.52 -5.15 10.53
CA LEU A 70 -17.67 -6.19 11.10
C LEU A 70 -17.25 -7.22 10.04
N LEU A 71 -18.22 -7.74 9.28
CA LEU A 71 -17.96 -8.69 8.18
C LEU A 71 -17.10 -8.04 7.09
N GLN A 72 -17.28 -6.75 6.80
CA GLN A 72 -16.42 -6.02 5.87
C GLN A 72 -14.98 -5.87 6.40
N LEU A 73 -14.80 -5.61 7.70
CA LEU A 73 -13.47 -5.55 8.33
C LEU A 73 -12.78 -6.91 8.29
N LEU A 74 -13.48 -7.98 8.66
CA LEU A 74 -12.95 -9.34 8.62
C LEU A 74 -12.66 -9.81 7.19
N ALA A 75 -13.49 -9.43 6.22
CA ALA A 75 -13.26 -9.73 4.81
C ALA A 75 -12.06 -8.96 4.23
N ARG A 76 -11.74 -7.76 4.76
CA ARG A 76 -10.51 -7.04 4.41
C ARG A 76 -9.26 -7.74 4.95
N GLU A 77 -9.40 -8.45 6.07
CA GLU A 77 -8.34 -9.24 6.68
C GLU A 77 -8.29 -10.70 6.20
N GLU A 78 -9.23 -11.14 5.35
CA GLU A 78 -9.06 -12.42 4.65
C GLU A 78 -8.17 -12.20 3.43
N PRO A 79 -7.13 -13.04 3.25
CA PRO A 79 -6.52 -13.15 1.94
C PRO A 79 -7.58 -13.72 1.00
N ALA A 80 -8.13 -12.88 0.13
CA ALA A 80 -9.20 -13.25 -0.80
C ALA A 80 -8.73 -14.16 -1.96
N GLY A 81 -7.51 -14.69 -1.88
CA GLY A 81 -6.92 -15.61 -2.85
C GLY A 81 -6.28 -16.79 -2.14
N ASP A 82 -6.42 -17.98 -2.72
CA ASP A 82 -5.96 -19.25 -2.15
C ASP A 82 -4.43 -19.31 -2.02
N THR A 83 -3.73 -18.44 -2.76
CA THR A 83 -2.27 -18.43 -2.81
C THR A 83 -1.70 -17.04 -2.61
N VAL A 84 -0.59 -16.97 -1.86
CA VAL A 84 0.20 -15.75 -1.69
C VAL A 84 1.28 -15.71 -2.77
N ALA A 85 1.40 -14.55 -3.40
CA ALA A 85 2.36 -14.28 -4.46
C ALA A 85 3.19 -13.03 -4.15
N THR A 86 4.33 -12.87 -4.82
CA THR A 86 5.13 -11.65 -4.79
C THR A 86 5.08 -10.95 -6.14
N VAL A 87 4.81 -9.65 -6.17
CA VAL A 87 4.80 -8.87 -7.41
C VAL A 87 6.23 -8.66 -7.91
N VAL A 88 6.51 -9.11 -9.13
CA VAL A 88 7.80 -8.96 -9.80
C VAL A 88 7.81 -7.76 -10.73
N SER A 89 6.71 -7.54 -11.47
CA SER A 89 6.57 -6.41 -12.37
C SER A 89 5.12 -5.96 -12.50
N LEU A 90 4.93 -4.71 -12.92
CA LEU A 90 3.64 -4.08 -13.10
C LEU A 90 3.50 -3.52 -14.51
N ALA A 91 2.33 -3.74 -15.10
CA ALA A 91 1.89 -3.15 -16.36
C ALA A 91 0.46 -2.61 -16.18
N ARG A 92 -0.05 -1.84 -17.13
CA ARG A 92 -1.44 -1.34 -17.05
C ARG A 92 -2.43 -2.51 -16.98
N GLY A 93 -3.24 -2.56 -15.92
CA GLY A 93 -4.23 -3.61 -15.68
C GLY A 93 -3.68 -5.02 -15.44
N ARG A 94 -2.36 -5.21 -15.34
CA ARG A 94 -1.73 -6.53 -15.17
C ARG A 94 -0.51 -6.48 -14.26
N ALA A 95 -0.26 -7.58 -13.56
CA ALA A 95 0.96 -7.76 -12.77
C ALA A 95 1.57 -9.13 -13.08
N THR A 96 2.89 -9.18 -13.18
CA THR A 96 3.63 -10.44 -13.13
C THR A 96 3.96 -10.73 -11.68
N VAL A 97 3.52 -11.90 -11.22
CA VAL A 97 3.68 -12.36 -9.85
C VAL A 97 4.47 -13.67 -9.81
N GLU A 98 5.26 -13.84 -8.76
CA GLU A 98 5.96 -15.07 -8.46
C GLU A 98 5.15 -15.91 -7.47
N VAL A 99 4.84 -17.15 -7.85
CA VAL A 99 4.05 -18.12 -7.09
C VAL A 99 4.67 -19.50 -7.25
N GLY A 100 4.99 -20.18 -6.14
CA GLY A 100 5.46 -21.56 -6.17
C GLY A 100 6.76 -21.77 -6.98
N GLY A 101 7.62 -20.75 -7.05
CA GLY A 101 8.89 -20.80 -7.80
C GLY A 101 8.76 -20.52 -9.32
N GLY A 102 7.57 -20.18 -9.81
CA GLY A 102 7.34 -19.75 -11.18
C GLY A 102 6.71 -18.37 -11.26
N GLN A 103 6.83 -17.71 -12.43
CA GLN A 103 6.19 -16.42 -12.68
C GLN A 103 4.92 -16.58 -13.51
N ARG A 104 3.88 -15.82 -13.17
CA ARG A 104 2.61 -15.78 -13.90
C ARG A 104 2.17 -14.34 -14.07
N THR A 105 1.58 -14.02 -15.22
CA THR A 105 1.01 -12.69 -15.48
C THR A 105 -0.50 -12.73 -15.31
N LEU A 106 -1.00 -12.00 -14.32
CA LEU A 106 -2.40 -11.98 -13.91
C LEU A 106 -2.99 -10.58 -14.11
N ARG A 107 -4.33 -10.50 -14.19
CA ARG A 107 -5.04 -9.22 -14.24
C ARG A 107 -5.08 -8.58 -12.85
N LEU A 108 -5.11 -7.25 -12.78
CA LEU A 108 -5.34 -6.55 -11.52
C LEU A 108 -6.83 -6.44 -11.25
N ALA A 109 -7.25 -6.65 -9.99
CA ALA A 109 -8.58 -6.27 -9.56
C ALA A 109 -8.79 -4.76 -9.78
N PRO A 110 -9.99 -4.29 -10.19
CA PRO A 110 -10.25 -2.89 -10.53
C PRO A 110 -9.84 -1.89 -9.43
N LYS A 111 -9.95 -2.30 -8.18
CA LYS A 111 -9.54 -1.49 -7.03
C LYS A 111 -8.03 -1.24 -7.00
N LEU A 112 -7.23 -2.27 -7.30
CA LEU A 112 -5.77 -2.16 -7.30
C LEU A 112 -5.25 -1.40 -8.53
N ASP A 113 -5.96 -1.47 -9.65
CA ASP A 113 -5.60 -0.75 -10.89
C ASP A 113 -5.91 0.76 -10.81
N THR A 114 -6.84 1.15 -9.94
CA THR A 114 -7.25 2.57 -9.76
C THR A 114 -6.57 3.26 -8.59
N GLU A 115 -6.10 2.51 -7.58
CA GLU A 115 -5.35 3.07 -6.45
C GLU A 115 -3.92 3.41 -6.88
N THR A 116 -3.65 4.71 -7.04
CA THR A 116 -2.33 5.21 -7.44
C THR A 116 -1.61 6.00 -6.32
N ASN A 117 -1.96 5.73 -5.07
CA ASN A 117 -1.42 6.41 -3.89
C ASN A 117 -0.51 5.47 -3.10
N GLU A 118 -0.14 5.82 -1.86
CA GLU A 118 0.59 4.92 -0.94
C GLU A 118 -0.07 3.54 -0.80
N GLY A 119 -1.40 3.43 -0.95
CA GLY A 119 -2.12 2.15 -0.90
C GLY A 119 -2.11 1.32 -2.19
N GLY A 120 -1.67 1.90 -3.31
CA GLY A 120 -1.64 1.22 -4.62
C GLY A 120 -0.62 0.10 -4.68
N ILE A 121 -0.79 -0.85 -5.61
CA ILE A 121 0.14 -1.98 -5.79
C ILE A 121 1.51 -1.52 -6.27
N ALA A 122 2.57 -2.10 -5.72
CA ALA A 122 3.97 -1.84 -6.07
C ALA A 122 4.75 -3.14 -6.30
N VAL A 123 5.91 -3.04 -6.96
CA VAL A 123 6.84 -4.17 -7.08
C VAL A 123 7.32 -4.59 -5.69
N GLY A 124 7.47 -5.89 -5.46
CA GLY A 124 7.81 -6.47 -4.16
C GLY A 124 6.62 -6.60 -3.20
N ASP A 125 5.42 -6.13 -3.56
CA ASP A 125 4.24 -6.38 -2.74
C ASP A 125 3.94 -7.88 -2.65
N ARG A 126 3.59 -8.31 -1.45
CA ARG A 126 2.97 -9.61 -1.25
C ARG A 126 1.49 -9.46 -1.50
N VAL A 127 0.94 -10.27 -2.39
CA VAL A 127 -0.45 -10.17 -2.83
C VAL A 127 -1.14 -11.50 -2.73
N THR A 128 -2.46 -11.46 -2.70
CA THR A 128 -3.31 -12.65 -2.81
C THR A 128 -3.80 -12.77 -4.22
N VAL A 129 -3.72 -13.98 -4.76
CA VAL A 129 -4.07 -14.26 -6.15
C VAL A 129 -5.07 -15.40 -6.22
N ASP A 130 -5.95 -15.32 -7.21
CA ASP A 130 -6.69 -16.48 -7.72
C ASP A 130 -6.03 -16.97 -9.03
N GLU A 131 -6.73 -17.83 -9.79
CA GLU A 131 -6.22 -18.38 -11.04
C GLU A 131 -5.83 -17.32 -12.09
N GLU A 132 -6.51 -16.17 -12.12
CA GLU A 132 -6.39 -15.18 -13.21
C GLU A 132 -6.13 -13.74 -12.74
N THR A 133 -6.30 -13.45 -11.44
CA THR A 133 -6.46 -12.11 -10.90
C THR A 133 -5.70 -11.90 -9.58
N VAL A 134 -5.03 -10.76 -9.48
CA VAL A 134 -4.48 -10.22 -8.23
C VAL A 134 -5.57 -9.48 -7.47
N ARG A 135 -5.85 -9.91 -6.23
CA ARG A 135 -7.02 -9.45 -5.47
C ARG A 135 -6.69 -8.39 -4.43
N THR A 136 -5.77 -8.70 -3.52
CA THR A 136 -5.43 -7.79 -2.42
C THR A 136 -3.93 -7.72 -2.20
N VAL A 137 -3.46 -6.54 -1.80
CA VAL A 137 -2.10 -6.32 -1.30
C VAL A 137 -2.09 -6.59 0.20
N LEU A 138 -1.16 -7.43 0.65
CA LEU A 138 -0.94 -7.72 2.06
C LEU A 138 -0.18 -6.57 2.74
N LYS A 139 -0.19 -6.55 4.07
CA LYS A 139 0.52 -5.53 4.86
C LYS A 139 2.01 -5.53 4.52
N ARG A 140 2.53 -4.34 4.18
CA ARG A 140 3.95 -4.13 3.89
C ARG A 140 4.80 -4.13 5.16
N ARG A 141 6.00 -4.73 5.06
CA ARG A 141 7.07 -4.60 6.06
C ARG A 141 7.79 -3.26 5.91
N THR A 142 8.16 -2.94 4.67
CA THR A 142 8.88 -1.73 4.29
C THR A 142 8.36 -1.20 2.96
N TRP A 143 8.70 0.04 2.63
CA TRP A 143 8.33 0.65 1.34
C TRP A 143 9.26 1.80 0.97
N LEU A 144 9.37 2.08 -0.32
CA LEU A 144 9.97 3.32 -0.83
C LEU A 144 8.98 3.99 -1.78
N GLY A 145 8.85 5.30 -1.67
CA GLY A 145 7.94 6.06 -2.52
C GLY A 145 8.55 7.35 -3.05
N ARG A 146 7.92 7.89 -4.09
CA ARG A 146 8.20 9.21 -4.65
C ARG A 146 6.90 10.00 -4.82
N THR A 147 6.98 11.31 -4.58
CA THR A 147 5.84 12.20 -4.80
C THR A 147 5.55 12.26 -6.29
N ASP A 148 4.31 11.99 -6.66
CA ASP A 148 3.86 12.16 -8.03
C ASP A 148 3.81 13.66 -8.36
N PRO A 149 4.51 14.13 -9.41
CA PRO A 149 4.55 15.55 -9.72
C PRO A 149 3.22 16.10 -10.23
N GLN A 150 2.33 15.27 -10.77
CA GLN A 150 1.04 15.69 -11.31
C GLN A 150 -0.04 15.74 -10.22
N THR A 151 -0.10 14.70 -9.39
CA THR A 151 -1.15 14.59 -8.36
C THR A 151 -0.70 15.13 -7.01
N ASN A 152 0.62 15.35 -6.82
CA ASN A 152 1.27 15.70 -5.56
C ASN A 152 1.03 14.67 -4.44
N GLN A 153 0.66 13.44 -4.81
CA GLN A 153 0.41 12.34 -3.86
C GLN A 153 1.62 11.41 -3.81
N MET A 154 1.88 10.82 -2.64
CA MET A 154 2.95 9.85 -2.47
C MET A 154 2.59 8.56 -3.23
N ARG A 155 3.48 8.09 -4.10
CA ARG A 155 3.39 6.83 -4.82
C ARG A 155 4.46 5.86 -4.35
N THR A 156 4.07 4.67 -3.93
CA THR A 156 5.01 3.59 -3.63
C THR A 156 5.65 3.09 -4.93
N ILE A 157 6.97 3.08 -4.98
CA ILE A 157 7.76 2.56 -6.10
C ILE A 157 8.04 1.07 -5.89
N VAL A 158 8.43 0.70 -4.66
CA VAL A 158 8.77 -0.68 -4.29
C VAL A 158 8.41 -0.93 -2.82
N ALA A 159 8.06 -2.17 -2.51
CA ALA A 159 7.67 -2.62 -1.18
C ALA A 159 8.46 -3.86 -0.74
N ASN A 160 8.51 -4.10 0.57
CA ASN A 160 9.14 -5.27 1.20
C ASN A 160 10.62 -5.46 0.81
N VAL A 161 11.33 -4.36 0.61
CA VAL A 161 12.80 -4.33 0.43
C VAL A 161 13.45 -4.18 1.79
N ASP A 162 14.42 -5.05 2.10
CA ASP A 162 15.11 -5.01 3.38
C ASP A 162 16.21 -3.94 3.40
N THR A 163 17.04 -3.91 2.36
CA THR A 163 18.18 -2.99 2.26
C THR A 163 18.14 -2.17 0.98
N VAL A 164 18.42 -0.87 1.10
CA VAL A 164 18.47 0.07 -0.01
C VAL A 164 19.90 0.57 -0.18
N VAL A 165 20.50 0.24 -1.32
CA VAL A 165 21.87 0.62 -1.65
C VAL A 165 21.86 1.95 -2.41
N VAL A 166 22.36 3.01 -1.75
CA VAL A 166 22.58 4.33 -2.33
C VAL A 166 23.96 4.33 -2.99
N VAL A 167 23.98 4.21 -4.32
CA VAL A 167 25.22 4.23 -5.11
C VAL A 167 25.57 5.67 -5.46
N VAL A 168 26.77 6.10 -5.07
CA VAL A 168 27.34 7.41 -5.43
C VAL A 168 28.71 7.22 -6.06
N SER A 169 29.12 8.17 -6.90
CA SER A 169 30.49 8.21 -7.43
C SER A 169 31.37 9.04 -6.51
N VAL A 170 32.64 8.65 -6.37
CA VAL A 170 33.59 9.39 -5.55
C VAL A 170 34.03 10.72 -6.19
N VAL A 171 34.19 10.75 -7.52
CA VAL A 171 34.74 11.91 -8.25
C VAL A 171 33.91 12.30 -9.49
N ALA A 172 33.40 11.33 -10.26
CA ALA A 172 32.72 11.61 -11.54
C ALA A 172 31.34 10.93 -11.63
N PRO A 173 30.22 11.63 -11.34
CA PRO A 173 30.14 13.02 -10.85
C PRO A 173 30.68 13.17 -9.42
N PRO A 174 30.99 14.40 -8.95
CA PRO A 174 31.54 14.61 -7.61
C PRO A 174 30.64 14.09 -6.51
N LEU A 175 31.24 13.63 -5.41
CA LEU A 175 30.51 13.16 -4.24
C LEU A 175 29.83 14.33 -3.52
N HIS A 176 28.50 14.31 -3.49
CA HIS A 176 27.69 15.33 -2.82
C HIS A 176 26.95 14.73 -1.61
N PRO A 177 27.40 14.95 -0.36
CA PRO A 177 26.75 14.40 0.84
C PRO A 177 25.24 14.68 0.92
N ARG A 178 24.81 15.87 0.46
CA ARG A 178 23.40 16.27 0.39
C ARG A 178 22.51 15.29 -0.38
N ILE A 179 23.04 14.60 -1.39
CA ILE A 179 22.25 13.58 -2.11
C ILE A 179 22.02 12.36 -1.23
N VAL A 180 23.05 11.95 -0.47
CA VAL A 180 23.01 10.84 0.48
C VAL A 180 21.97 11.15 1.56
N ASP A 181 22.02 12.34 2.16
CA ASP A 181 21.04 12.79 3.16
C ASP A 181 19.59 12.59 2.69
N ARG A 182 19.30 13.04 1.46
CA ARG A 182 17.95 12.96 0.89
C ARG A 182 17.46 11.53 0.75
N TYR A 183 18.34 10.61 0.34
CA TYR A 183 17.99 9.20 0.25
C TYR A 183 17.83 8.56 1.64
N LEU A 184 18.73 8.85 2.57
CA LEU A 184 18.65 8.33 3.94
C LEU A 184 17.33 8.71 4.63
N ILE A 185 16.86 9.95 4.44
CA ILE A 185 15.55 10.39 4.95
C ILE A 185 14.41 9.57 4.35
N GLY A 186 14.43 9.33 3.03
CA GLY A 186 13.40 8.53 2.35
C GLY A 186 13.39 7.07 2.80
N ILE A 187 14.58 6.48 2.91
CA ILE A 187 14.79 5.09 3.38
C ILE A 187 14.28 4.94 4.82
N GLY A 188 14.65 5.86 5.72
CA GLY A 188 14.21 5.83 7.12
C GLY A 188 12.70 5.96 7.29
N ARG A 189 12.03 6.79 6.47
CA ARG A 189 10.54 6.87 6.47
C ARG A 189 9.88 5.57 6.04
N GLY A 190 10.52 4.85 5.12
CA GLY A 190 10.08 3.58 4.59
C GLY A 190 10.32 2.36 5.50
N GLY A 191 11.14 2.54 6.54
CA GLY A 191 11.57 1.46 7.43
C GLY A 191 12.59 0.50 6.81
N CYS A 192 13.22 0.88 5.70
CA CYS A 192 14.28 0.09 5.06
C CYS A 192 15.64 0.36 5.74
N GLU A 193 16.59 -0.57 5.60
CA GLU A 193 17.97 -0.36 6.04
C GLU A 193 18.79 0.35 4.95
N PRO A 194 19.50 1.44 5.25
CA PRO A 194 20.36 2.11 4.28
C PRO A 194 21.74 1.45 4.17
N LEU A 195 22.30 1.43 2.96
CA LEU A 195 23.71 1.15 2.71
C LEU A 195 24.24 2.13 1.65
N VAL A 196 25.40 2.72 1.86
CA VAL A 196 26.03 3.62 0.88
C VAL A 196 27.15 2.89 0.17
N ALA A 197 27.04 2.75 -1.16
CA ALA A 197 28.11 2.22 -1.99
C ALA A 197 28.80 3.38 -2.72
N VAL A 198 30.10 3.57 -2.47
CA VAL A 198 30.88 4.63 -3.11
C VAL A 198 31.71 4.01 -4.22
N ASN A 199 31.30 4.24 -5.47
CA ASN A 199 31.94 3.67 -6.65
C ASN A 199 33.07 4.57 -7.19
N LYS A 200 33.91 3.99 -8.05
CA LYS A 200 35.03 4.63 -8.76
C LYS A 200 36.18 5.08 -7.85
N ILE A 201 36.42 4.36 -6.75
CA ILE A 201 37.45 4.72 -5.76
C ILE A 201 38.88 4.76 -6.34
N ASP A 202 39.09 4.15 -7.51
CA ASP A 202 40.31 4.24 -8.31
C ASP A 202 40.63 5.66 -8.77
N LEU A 203 39.64 6.56 -8.83
CA LEU A 203 39.79 7.93 -9.31
C LEU A 203 40.15 8.96 -8.22
N GLY A 204 40.03 8.62 -6.94
CA GLY A 204 40.30 9.57 -5.84
C GLY A 204 39.66 9.11 -4.54
N ARG A 205 40.45 8.53 -3.63
CA ARG A 205 39.96 7.88 -2.41
C ARG A 205 39.82 8.84 -1.23
N GLU A 206 40.50 9.97 -1.31
CA GLU A 206 40.51 11.05 -0.31
C GLU A 206 39.12 11.62 -0.03
N GLU A 207 38.25 11.70 -1.04
CA GLU A 207 36.89 12.24 -0.91
C GLU A 207 35.97 11.39 -0.01
N LEU A 208 36.37 10.15 0.34
CA LEU A 208 35.63 9.33 1.29
C LEU A 208 35.51 9.98 2.67
N GLN A 209 36.41 10.91 3.02
CA GLN A 209 36.36 11.68 4.27
C GLN A 209 35.06 12.48 4.41
N LEU A 210 34.45 12.91 3.29
CA LEU A 210 33.16 13.60 3.30
C LEU A 210 32.03 12.75 3.89
N LEU A 211 32.21 11.43 3.96
CA LEU A 211 31.20 10.51 4.47
C LEU A 211 31.43 10.04 5.90
N GLU A 212 32.49 10.50 6.57
CA GLU A 212 32.78 10.15 7.95
C GLU A 212 31.61 10.44 8.92
N PRO A 213 30.85 11.55 8.78
CA PRO A 213 29.68 11.79 9.61
C PRO A 213 28.62 10.67 9.54
N TYR A 214 28.46 10.02 8.38
CA TYR A 214 27.51 8.92 8.23
C TYR A 214 28.01 7.64 8.89
N ARG A 215 29.33 7.36 8.83
CA ARG A 215 29.94 6.23 9.55
C ARG A 215 29.77 6.39 11.06
N ALA A 216 29.96 7.61 11.58
CA ALA A 216 29.84 7.92 12.99
C ALA A 216 28.43 7.65 13.57
N VAL A 217 27.39 7.78 12.74
CA VAL A 217 26.00 7.46 13.12
C VAL A 217 25.58 6.03 12.73
N GLY A 218 26.53 5.18 12.33
CA GLY A 218 26.30 3.75 12.08
C GLY A 218 25.78 3.40 10.68
N ILE A 219 25.83 4.32 9.71
CA ILE A 219 25.46 4.00 8.33
C ILE A 219 26.59 3.20 7.67
N PRO A 220 26.31 1.99 7.13
CA PRO A 220 27.34 1.20 6.46
C PRO A 220 27.75 1.83 5.13
N ILE A 221 29.06 1.96 4.92
CA ILE A 221 29.63 2.54 3.70
C ILE A 221 30.68 1.60 3.10
N VAL A 222 30.42 1.17 1.87
CA VAL A 222 31.24 0.23 1.13
C VAL A 222 31.92 0.94 -0.04
N PRO A 223 33.25 1.14 -0.01
CA PRO A 223 34.00 1.62 -1.16
C PRO A 223 34.14 0.50 -2.20
N VAL A 224 33.83 0.79 -3.46
CA VAL A 224 33.89 -0.16 -4.59
C VAL A 224 34.52 0.48 -5.83
N SER A 225 35.07 -0.35 -6.71
CA SER A 225 35.48 0.03 -8.07
C SER A 225 34.95 -1.07 -8.99
N ALA A 226 34.11 -0.69 -9.96
CA ALA A 226 33.39 -1.56 -10.87
C ALA A 226 33.41 -1.01 -12.29
#